data_AF-A0A6G3PVU2-F1
#
_entry.id   AF-A0A6G3PVU2-F1
#
_cell.length_a   1.000
_cell.length_b   1.000
_cell.length_c   1.000
_cell.angle_alpha   90.00
_cell.angle_beta   90.00
_cell.angle_gamma   90.00
#
_symmetry.space_group_name_H-M   'P 1'
#
loop_
_entity.id
_entity.type
_entity.pdbx_description
1 polymer ?
#
loop_
_entity_poly.entity_id
_entity_poly.type
_entity_poly.pdbx_seq_one_letter_code
_entity_poly.pdbx_strand_id
1 'polypeptide(L)'
;MRRNPAPAELELVEAFCNTATLLHGEDDLVRPESAAGWLRAHGLPEASAPADLAMLVQARETVRAFLVDRTSAEAVDGLNRLIASVAGPPAVRLDGSLALRPAT
;
A
#
# COMPACT_ATOMS: atom_id res chain seq x y z
N MET A 1 5.87 0.39 -25.02
CA MET A 1 6.44 -0.86 -24.47
C MET A 1 5.40 -1.43 -23.51
N ARG A 2 4.92 -2.66 -23.71
CA ARG A 2 4.02 -3.30 -22.74
C ARG A 2 4.87 -3.71 -21.53
N ARG A 3 4.52 -3.24 -20.34
CA ARG A 3 5.11 -3.71 -19.09
C ARG A 3 4.42 -5.01 -18.70
N ASN A 4 5.18 -6.00 -18.24
CA ASN A 4 4.56 -7.19 -17.66
C ASN A 4 3.80 -6.79 -16.40
N PRO A 5 2.62 -7.40 -16.14
CA PRO A 5 1.92 -7.17 -14.88
C PRO A 5 2.82 -7.52 -13.70
N ALA A 6 2.50 -6.97 -12.53
CA ALA A 6 3.14 -7.42 -11.30
C ALA A 6 2.95 -8.95 -11.14
N PRO A 7 3.90 -9.66 -10.51
CA PRO A 7 3.66 -11.02 -10.04
C PRO A 7 2.39 -11.09 -9.18
N ALA A 8 1.72 -12.24 -9.16
CA ALA A 8 0.44 -12.43 -8.47
C ALA A 8 0.47 -11.97 -7.00
N GLU A 9 1.60 -12.18 -6.32
CA GLU A 9 1.79 -11.79 -4.92
C GLU A 9 1.82 -10.27 -4.70
N LEU A 10 2.03 -9.49 -5.76
CA LEU A 10 2.14 -8.03 -5.76
C LEU A 10 1.03 -7.33 -6.55
N GLU A 11 0.03 -8.06 -7.05
CA GLU A 11 -1.11 -7.49 -7.79
C GLU A 11 -1.84 -6.42 -6.96
N LEU A 12 -2.07 -6.66 -5.67
CA LEU A 12 -2.72 -5.68 -4.81
C LEU A 12 -1.87 -4.42 -4.62
N VAL A 13 -0.54 -4.55 -4.58
CA VAL A 13 0.36 -3.39 -4.47
C VAL A 13 0.33 -2.57 -5.75
N GLU A 14 0.33 -3.22 -6.92
CA GLU A 14 0.18 -2.56 -8.22
C GLU A 14 -1.19 -1.86 -8.32
N ALA A 15 -2.28 -2.55 -8.00
CA ALA A 15 -3.63 -1.98 -7.99
C ALA A 15 -3.75 -0.78 -7.04
N PHE A 16 -3.15 -0.88 -5.85
CA PHE A 16 -3.12 0.20 -4.86
C PHE A 16 -2.34 1.41 -5.34
N CYS A 17 -1.15 1.23 -5.93
CA CYS A 17 -0.41 2.32 -6.53
C CYS A 17 -1.17 2.99 -7.69
N ASN A 18 -1.96 2.20 -8.43
CA ASN A 18 -2.75 2.63 -9.58
C ASN A 18 -4.09 3.28 -9.23
N THR A 19 -4.49 3.38 -7.95
CA THR A 19 -5.64 4.20 -7.54
C THR A 19 -5.46 5.68 -7.89
N ALA A 20 -4.23 6.11 -8.17
CA ALA A 20 -3.92 7.45 -8.61
C ALA A 20 -3.22 7.46 -9.97
N THR A 21 -3.93 7.98 -10.98
CA THR A 21 -3.38 8.30 -12.29
C THR A 21 -3.29 9.82 -12.43
N LEU A 22 -2.28 10.39 -11.78
CA LEU A 22 -2.14 11.85 -11.62
C LEU A 22 -2.04 12.61 -12.96
N LEU A 23 -1.55 11.97 -14.02
CA LEU A 23 -1.54 12.56 -15.36
C LEU A 23 -2.96 12.84 -15.89
N HIS A 24 -3.97 12.14 -15.38
CA HIS A 24 -5.38 12.30 -15.72
C HIS A 24 -6.18 12.98 -14.60
N GLY A 25 -5.52 13.39 -13.51
CA GLY A 25 -6.19 14.00 -12.35
C GLY A 25 -7.09 13.02 -11.59
N GLU A 26 -6.88 11.72 -11.77
CA GLU A 26 -7.68 10.67 -11.13
C GLU A 26 -7.00 10.21 -9.83
N ASP A 27 -7.77 10.17 -8.75
CA ASP A 27 -7.36 9.59 -7.46
C ASP A 27 -8.58 9.01 -6.72
N ASP A 28 -8.69 7.69 -6.69
CA ASP A 28 -9.78 6.98 -6.04
C ASP A 28 -9.76 7.11 -4.52
N LEU A 29 -8.65 7.51 -3.91
CA LEU A 29 -8.49 7.61 -2.45
C LEU A 29 -8.78 9.02 -1.90
N VAL A 30 -9.01 10.01 -2.77
CA VAL A 30 -9.28 11.40 -2.35
C VAL A 30 -10.71 11.60 -1.84
N ARG A 31 -11.68 10.78 -2.29
CA ARG A 31 -13.08 10.88 -1.86
C ARG A 31 -13.47 9.65 -1.04
N PRO A 32 -14.20 9.83 0.08
CA PRO A 32 -14.65 8.71 0.91
C PRO A 32 -15.42 7.64 0.12
N GLU A 33 -16.29 8.04 -0.81
CA GLU A 33 -17.13 7.11 -1.54
C GLU A 33 -16.34 6.26 -2.54
N SER A 34 -15.39 6.86 -3.26
CA SER A 34 -14.53 6.12 -4.19
C SER A 34 -13.54 5.22 -3.44
N ALA A 35 -13.00 5.69 -2.32
CA ALA A 35 -12.09 4.92 -1.49
C ALA A 35 -12.78 3.69 -0.88
N ALA A 36 -13.98 3.88 -0.32
CA ALA A 36 -14.80 2.78 0.20
C ALA A 36 -15.17 1.78 -0.91
N GLY A 37 -15.50 2.28 -2.12
CA GLY A 37 -15.73 1.43 -3.29
C GLY A 37 -14.53 0.57 -3.67
N TRP A 38 -13.34 1.18 -3.74
CA TRP A 38 -12.09 0.47 -4.06
C TRP A 38 -11.73 -0.57 -2.98
N LEU A 39 -11.80 -0.19 -1.70
CA LEU A 39 -11.50 -1.09 -0.58
C LEU A 39 -12.44 -2.30 -0.58
N ARG A 40 -13.75 -2.07 -0.74
CA ARG A 40 -14.75 -3.13 -0.81
C ARG A 40 -14.53 -4.06 -1.99
N ALA A 41 -14.19 -3.51 -3.16
CA ALA A 41 -13.89 -4.31 -4.36
C ALA A 41 -12.67 -5.25 -4.18
N HIS A 42 -11.76 -4.91 -3.27
CA HIS A 42 -10.58 -5.71 -2.93
C HIS A 42 -10.73 -6.51 -1.63
N GLY A 43 -11.94 -6.57 -1.04
CA GLY A 43 -12.20 -7.31 0.19
C GLY A 43 -11.56 -6.72 1.45
N LEU A 44 -11.21 -5.42 1.41
CA LEU A 44 -10.60 -4.69 2.51
C LEU A 44 -11.66 -3.96 3.35
N PRO A 45 -11.39 -3.70 4.65
CA PRO A 45 -12.26 -2.89 5.48
C PRO A 45 -12.47 -1.49 4.90
N GLU A 46 -13.68 -0.96 5.02
CA GLU A 46 -13.96 0.40 4.58
C GLU A 46 -13.24 1.42 5.46
N ALA A 47 -12.69 2.44 4.81
CA ALA A 47 -12.08 3.60 5.44
C ALA A 47 -12.79 4.85 4.91
N SER A 48 -13.51 5.56 5.78
CA SER A 48 -14.30 6.74 5.39
C SER A 48 -13.93 7.99 6.17
N ALA A 49 -13.14 7.87 7.25
CA ALA A 49 -12.69 9.04 7.98
C ALA A 49 -11.60 9.77 7.17
N PRO A 50 -11.59 11.12 7.17
CA PRO A 50 -10.56 11.88 6.45
C PRO A 50 -9.12 11.53 6.84
N ALA A 51 -8.89 11.16 8.11
CA ALA A 51 -7.60 10.71 8.59
C ALA A 51 -7.16 9.38 7.96
N ASP A 52 -8.07 8.42 7.82
CA ASP A 52 -7.78 7.12 7.21
C ASP A 52 -7.45 7.28 5.73
N LEU A 53 -8.20 8.14 5.02
CA LEU A 53 -7.92 8.46 3.62
C LEU A 53 -6.54 9.10 3.43
N ALA A 54 -6.19 10.06 4.31
CA ALA A 54 -4.87 10.68 4.30
C ALA A 54 -3.76 9.64 4.56
N MET A 55 -3.98 8.69 5.48
CA MET A 55 -3.05 7.59 5.73
C MET A 55 -2.90 6.66 4.51
N LEU A 56 -3.99 6.32 3.84
CA LEU A 56 -3.96 5.49 2.62
C LEU A 56 -3.19 6.19 1.49
N VAL A 57 -3.46 7.48 1.25
CA VAL A 57 -2.72 8.28 0.26
C VAL A 57 -1.23 8.34 0.63
N GLN A 58 -0.89 8.62 1.88
CA GLN A 58 0.49 8.68 2.34
C GLN A 58 1.21 7.33 2.18
N ALA A 59 0.54 6.22 2.53
CA ALA A 59 1.10 4.88 2.36
C ALA A 59 1.35 4.57 0.88
N ARG A 60 0.40 4.89 0.00
CA ARG A 60 0.53 4.72 -1.46
C ARG A 60 1.74 5.49 -2.00
N GLU A 61 1.88 6.76 -1.66
CA GLU A 61 2.97 7.58 -2.17
C GLU A 61 4.33 7.14 -1.60
N THR A 62 4.36 6.66 -0.36
CA THR A 62 5.59 6.07 0.22
C THR A 62 6.05 4.84 -0.58
N VAL A 63 5.12 3.95 -0.93
CA VAL A 63 5.43 2.78 -1.78
C VAL A 63 5.88 3.23 -3.18
N ARG A 64 5.17 4.19 -3.80
CA ARG A 64 5.53 4.72 -5.12
C ARG A 64 6.92 5.35 -5.14
N ALA A 65 7.27 6.14 -4.12
CA ALA A 65 8.59 6.76 -3.99
C ALA A 65 9.71 5.70 -3.98
N PHE A 66 9.56 4.64 -3.18
CA PHE A 66 10.50 3.51 -3.16
C PHE A 66 10.57 2.77 -4.51
N LEU A 67 9.43 2.58 -5.18
CA LEU A 67 9.40 1.91 -6.47
C LEU A 67 10.05 2.72 -7.60
N VAL A 68 10.05 4.06 -7.51
CA VAL A 68 10.72 4.97 -8.45
C VAL A 68 12.24 4.90 -8.29
N ASP A 69 12.74 4.98 -7.06
CA ASP A 69 14.17 4.88 -6.76
C ASP A 69 14.43 4.02 -5.51
N ARG A 70 14.81 2.78 -5.75
CA ARG A 70 15.13 1.79 -4.71
C ARG A 70 16.48 2.02 -4.04
N THR A 71 17.31 2.91 -4.59
CA THR A 71 18.63 3.25 -4.05
C THR A 71 18.61 4.51 -3.20
N SER A 72 17.52 5.28 -3.24
CA SER A 72 17.31 6.43 -2.37
C SER A 72 17.18 6.00 -0.91
N ALA A 73 18.11 6.46 -0.08
CA ALA A 73 18.07 6.22 1.37
C ALA A 73 16.77 6.76 2.01
N GLU A 74 16.31 7.92 1.57
CA GLU A 74 15.06 8.52 2.05
C GLU A 74 13.84 7.65 1.72
N ALA A 75 13.78 7.10 0.51
CA ALA A 75 12.66 6.26 0.09
C ALA A 75 12.67 4.90 0.84
N VAL A 76 13.85 4.33 1.05
CA VAL A 76 14.04 3.12 1.88
C VAL A 76 13.61 3.37 3.32
N ASP A 77 14.04 4.48 3.92
CA ASP A 77 13.67 4.85 5.29
C ASP A 77 12.17 5.16 5.43
N GLY A 78 11.57 5.79 4.42
CA GLY A 78 10.12 5.99 4.33
C GLY A 78 9.36 4.67 4.36
N LEU A 79 9.74 3.73 3.49
CA LEU A 79 9.11 2.41 3.42
C LEU A 79 9.31 1.61 4.72
N ASN A 80 10.51 1.64 5.32
CA ASN A 80 10.79 0.97 6.59
C ASN A 80 9.92 1.53 7.73
N ARG A 81 9.72 2.85 7.80
CA ARG A 81 8.82 3.47 8.77
C ARG A 81 7.37 3.07 8.55
N LEU A 82 6.91 3.02 7.31
CA LEU A 82 5.57 2.54 6.98
C LEU A 82 5.39 1.08 7.43
N ILE A 83 6.32 0.19 7.09
CA ILE A 83 6.30 -1.20 7.51
C ILE A 83 6.25 -1.30 9.04
N ALA A 84 7.10 -0.56 9.76
CA ALA A 84 7.12 -0.58 11.22
C ALA A 84 5.82 -0.08 11.88
N SER A 85 5.04 0.76 11.19
CA SER A 85 3.74 1.24 11.70
C SER A 85 2.63 0.18 11.65
N VAL A 86 2.77 -0.86 10.81
CA VAL A 86 1.74 -1.88 10.60
C VAL A 86 2.20 -3.30 10.91
N ALA A 87 3.50 -3.56 10.82
CA ALA A 87 4.11 -4.86 11.11
C ALA A 87 4.66 -4.88 12.54
N GLY A 88 4.11 -5.78 13.34
CA GLY A 88 4.65 -6.20 14.62
C GLY A 88 5.78 -7.23 14.47
N PRO A 89 6.20 -7.88 15.57
CA PRO A 89 7.35 -8.77 15.57
C PRO A 89 7.13 -9.98 14.65
N PRO A 90 8.21 -10.51 14.04
CA PRO A 90 8.13 -11.75 13.30
C PRO A 90 7.72 -12.91 14.22
N ALA A 91 6.99 -13.86 13.66
CA ALA A 91 6.56 -15.06 14.33
C ALA A 91 6.85 -16.28 13.45
N VAL A 92 7.27 -17.38 14.09
CA VAL A 92 7.43 -18.68 13.43
C VAL A 92 6.09 -19.41 13.51
N ARG A 93 5.56 -19.84 12.36
CA ARG A 93 4.36 -20.67 12.27
C ARG A 93 4.70 -22.14 12.58
N LEU A 94 3.68 -22.96 12.83
CA LEU A 94 3.86 -24.39 13.14
C LEU A 94 4.53 -25.18 12.01
N ASP A 95 4.41 -24.70 10.77
CA ASP A 95 5.07 -25.28 9.58
C ASP A 95 6.53 -24.83 9.40
N GLY A 96 7.07 -24.03 10.34
CA GLY A 96 8.42 -23.46 10.29
C GLY A 96 8.56 -22.19 9.44
N SER A 97 7.48 -21.69 8.82
CA SER A 97 7.52 -20.46 8.04
C SER A 97 7.57 -19.21 8.92
N LEU A 98 8.20 -18.14 8.42
CA LEU A 98 8.19 -16.82 9.05
C LEU A 98 6.97 -16.02 8.60
N ALA A 99 6.36 -15.31 9.55
CA ALA A 99 5.24 -14.41 9.33
C ALA A 99 5.45 -13.10 10.09
N LEU A 100 4.98 -11.97 9.55
CA LEU A 100 4.85 -10.74 10.31
C LEU A 100 3.51 -10.75 11.04
N ARG A 101 3.49 -10.35 12.32
CA ARG A 101 2.24 -10.05 13.03
C ARG A 101 1.82 -8.62 12.71
N PRO A 102 0.54 -8.25 12.86
CA PRO A 102 0.15 -6.85 12.92
C PRO A 102 0.81 -6.14 14.11
N ALA A 103 1.08 -4.84 13.98
CA ALA A 103 1.44 -4.00 15.11
C ALA A 103 0.28 -3.92 16.11
N THR A 104 0.61 -3.85 17.40
CA THR A 104 -0.36 -3.71 18.51
C THR A 104 -0.80 -2.28 18.72
#